data_AF-A0A8S0UF87-F1
#
_entry.id   AF-A0A8S0UF87-F1
#
_cell.length_a   1.000
_cell.length_b   1.000
_cell.length_c   1.000
_cell.angle_alpha   90.00
_cell.angle_beta   90.00
_cell.angle_gamma   90.00
#
_symmetry.space_group_name_H-M   'P 1'
#
loop_
_entity.id
_entity.type
_entity.pdbx_description
1 polymer ?
#
loop_
_entity_poly.entity_id
_entity_poly.type
_entity_poly.pdbx_seq_one_letter_code
_entity_poly.pdbx_strand_id
1 'polypeptide(L)' 'MLNYMRKINDRYEFPLELDLDRDNGKYLSPDTDRSVRNLYMLHSVLVHSGGVHGGHYYAFIRPTLSEQ' A
#
# COMPACT_ATOMS: atom_id res chain seq x y z
N MET A 1 15.02 6.65 -29.14
CA MET A 1 15.56 6.47 -27.77
C MET A 1 14.90 5.24 -27.18
N LEU A 2 15.67 4.24 -26.76
CA LEU A 2 15.12 3.00 -26.21
C LEU A 2 14.47 3.30 -24.85
N ASN A 3 13.15 3.10 -24.75
CA ASN A 3 12.44 3.14 -23.47
C ASN A 3 12.85 1.91 -22.66
N TYR A 4 13.89 2.04 -21.85
CA TYR A 4 14.30 0.98 -20.95
C TYR A 4 13.55 1.10 -19.63
N MET A 5 12.93 0.01 -19.20
CA MET A 5 12.21 -0.06 -17.93
C MET A 5 13.17 0.21 -16.77
N ARG A 6 12.77 1.12 -15.87
CA ARG A 6 13.52 1.42 -14.65
C ARG A 6 12.61 1.24 -13.44
N LYS A 7 13.21 0.78 -12.34
CA LYS A 7 12.56 0.79 -11.04
C LYS A 7 12.58 2.23 -10.52
N ILE A 8 11.42 2.75 -10.13
CA ILE A 8 11.33 4.03 -9.44
C ILE A 8 11.76 3.78 -7.99
N ASN A 9 12.81 4.46 -7.55
CA ASN A 9 13.35 4.34 -6.19
C ASN A 9 13.18 5.65 -5.39
N ASP A 10 12.34 6.55 -5.88
CA ASP A 10 12.03 7.80 -5.21
C ASP A 10 11.34 7.52 -3.87
N ARG A 11 11.57 8.40 -2.90
CA ARG A 11 10.96 8.29 -1.58
C ARG A 11 9.44 8.39 -1.71
N TYR A 12 8.75 7.36 -1.25
CA TYR A 12 7.30 7.33 -1.16
C TYR A 12 6.90 6.88 0.23
N GLU A 13 5.94 7.59 0.83
CA GLU A 13 5.42 7.28 2.15
C GLU A 13 4.09 6.54 2.03
N PHE A 14 3.85 5.62 2.95
CA PHE A 14 2.57 4.96 3.14
C PHE A 14 2.21 5.03 4.62
N PRO A 15 0.93 5.24 4.97
CA PRO A 15 0.53 5.39 6.35
C PRO A 15 0.38 4.03 7.04
N LEU A 16 0.40 4.05 8.37
CA LEU A 16 0.03 2.88 9.19
C LEU A 16 -1.48 2.59 9.09
N GLU A 17 -2.28 3.65 9.05
CA GLU A 17 -3.73 3.66 8.90
C GLU A 17 -4.12 4.32 7.58
N LEU A 18 -4.93 3.63 6.79
CA LEU A 18 -5.48 4.13 5.54
C LEU A 18 -6.99 4.27 5.66
N ASP A 19 -7.44 5.50 5.85
CA ASP A 19 -8.85 5.87 5.83
C ASP A 19 -9.31 6.15 4.39
N LEU A 20 -10.13 5.28 3.82
CA LEU A 20 -10.71 5.46 2.49
C LEU A 20 -12.07 6.18 2.51
N ASP A 21 -12.69 6.36 3.68
CA ASP A 21 -13.92 7.14 3.83
C ASP A 21 -13.65 8.65 3.90
N ARG A 22 -12.38 9.05 4.09
CA ARG A 22 -11.96 10.47 4.08
C ARG A 22 -12.41 11.19 2.79
N ASP A 23 -12.53 12.51 2.88
CA ASP A 23 -12.95 13.37 1.77
C ASP A 23 -14.27 12.87 1.12
N ASN A 24 -15.24 12.46 1.95
CA ASN A 24 -16.54 11.91 1.54
C ASN A 24 -16.45 10.63 0.70
N GLY A 25 -15.45 9.78 0.96
CA GLY A 25 -15.20 8.57 0.18
C GLY A 25 -14.76 8.88 -1.24
N LYS A 26 -13.85 9.86 -1.41
CA LYS A 26 -13.34 10.33 -2.72
C LYS A 26 -12.90 9.20 -3.67
N TYR A 27 -12.44 8.08 -3.11
CA TYR A 27 -11.94 6.93 -3.86
C TYR A 27 -12.92 5.75 -3.92
N LEU A 28 -14.11 5.91 -3.32
CA LEU A 28 -15.17 4.89 -3.30
C LEU A 28 -16.11 5.09 -4.50
N SER A 29 -16.82 4.02 -4.87
CA SER A 29 -17.89 4.13 -5.86
C SER A 29 -19.00 5.03 -5.32
N PRO A 30 -19.69 5.82 -6.17
CA PRO A 30 -20.87 6.58 -5.74
C PRO A 30 -21.92 5.71 -5.04
N ASP A 31 -22.06 4.46 -5.48
CA ASP A 31 -23.06 3.50 -4.98
C ASP A 31 -22.52 2.65 -3.80
N THR A 32 -21.36 2.98 -3.24
CA THR A 32 -20.80 2.24 -2.10
C THR A 32 -21.72 2.34 -0.87
N ASP A 33 -21.98 1.19 -0.25
CA ASP A 33 -22.68 1.09 1.03
C ASP A 33 -21.91 1.88 2.11
N ARG A 34 -22.53 2.97 2.58
CA ARG A 34 -21.94 3.89 3.56
C ARG A 34 -22.03 3.38 5.00
N SER A 35 -22.67 2.23 5.24
CA SER A 35 -22.67 1.58 6.55
C SER A 35 -21.36 0.84 6.84
N VAL A 36 -20.58 0.54 5.82
CA VAL A 36 -19.29 -0.15 5.94
C VAL A 36 -18.17 0.85 6.18
N ARG A 37 -17.40 0.66 7.27
CA ARG A 37 -16.20 1.47 7.57
C ARG A 37 -15.00 0.95 6.78
N ASN A 38 -14.43 1.79 5.92
CA ASN A 38 -13.27 1.49 5.08
C ASN A 38 -11.98 2.03 5.73
N LEU A 39 -11.71 1.61 6.96
CA LEU A 39 -10.47 1.90 7.69
C LEU A 39 -9.55 0.69 7.66
N TYR A 40 -8.35 0.86 7.09
CA TYR A 40 -7.40 -0.23 6.90
C TYR A 40 -6.12 -0.02 7.71
N MET A 41 -5.63 -1.10 8.31
CA MET A 41 -4.35 -1.15 9.02
C MET A 41 -3.28 -1.81 8.14
N LEU A 42 -2.09 -1.20 8.01
CA LEU A 42 -0.98 -1.72 7.21
C LEU A 42 -0.44 -3.06 7.74
N HIS A 43 -0.96 -4.18 7.26
CA HIS A 43 -0.57 -5.48 7.79
C HIS A 43 0.86 -5.91 7.45
N SER A 44 1.29 -5.64 6.21
CA SER A 44 2.58 -6.13 5.71
C SER A 44 3.16 -5.22 4.65
N VAL A 45 4.49 -5.21 4.56
CA VAL A 45 5.25 -4.49 3.54
C VAL A 45 6.12 -5.49 2.81
N LEU A 46 5.83 -5.72 1.52
CA LEU A 46 6.71 -6.48 0.63
C LEU A 46 7.78 -5.55 0.08
N VAL A 47 9.04 -5.89 0.33
CA VAL A 47 10.20 -5.10 -0.08
C VAL A 47 10.95 -5.82 -1.20
N HIS A 48 11.27 -5.07 -2.25
CA HIS A 48 12.14 -5.51 -3.34
C HIS A 48 13.44 -4.71 -3.36
N SER A 49 14.54 -5.39 -3.09
CA SER A 49 15.90 -4.86 -3.21
C SER A 49 16.53 -5.31 -4.52
N GLY A 50 16.96 -4.38 -5.37
CA GLY A 50 17.51 -4.67 -6.70
C GLY A 50 16.87 -3.87 -7.83
N GLY A 51 17.19 -4.26 -9.06
CA GLY A 51 16.74 -3.63 -10.29
C GLY A 51 15.60 -4.38 -10.97
N VAL A 52 15.11 -3.87 -12.10
CA VAL A 52 13.95 -4.44 -12.83
C VAL A 52 14.18 -5.89 -13.30
N HIS A 53 15.44 -6.27 -13.54
CA HIS A 53 15.80 -7.59 -14.07
C HIS A 53 16.38 -8.54 -13.02
N GLY A 54 16.37 -8.16 -11.74
CA GLY A 54 16.91 -9.01 -10.69
C GLY A 54 16.98 -8.32 -9.34
N GLY A 55 16.70 -9.09 -8.29
CA GLY A 55 16.69 -8.61 -6.92
C GLY A 55 16.27 -9.68 -5.91
N HIS A 56 16.06 -9.24 -4.67
CA HIS A 56 15.65 -10.06 -3.55
C HIS A 56 14.38 -9.51 -2.91
N TYR A 57 13.49 -10.42 -2.50
CA TYR A 57 12.23 -10.11 -1.85
C TYR A 57 12.26 -10.52 -0.39
N TYR A 58 11.79 -9.64 0.48
CA TYR A 58 11.52 -9.93 1.88
C TYR A 58 10.30 -9.16 2.35
N ALA A 59 9.67 -9.59 3.44
CA ALA A 59 8.46 -8.99 3.96
C ALA A 59 8.60 -8.61 5.43
N PHE A 60 8.11 -7.43 5.78
CA PHE A 60 7.76 -7.09 7.16
C PHE A 60 6.29 -7.44 7.37
N ILE A 61 5.98 -8.26 8.35
CA ILE A 61 4.62 -8.75 8.62
C ILE A 61 4.32 -8.54 10.10
N ARG A 62 3.16 -7.94 10.41
CA ARG A 62 2.63 -8.00 11.77
C ARG A 62 2.02 -9.38 12.01
N PRO A 63 2.55 -10.17 12.96
CA PRO A 63 2.08 -11.54 13.18
C PRO A 63 0.70 -11.57 13.86
N THR A 64 0.29 -10.47 14.48
CA THR A 64 -1.01 -10.31 15.14
C THR A 64 -1.78 -9.14 14.55
N LEU A 65 -3.11 -9.30 14.47
CA LEU A 65 -4.04 -8.27 14.01
C LEU A 65 -4.44 -7.28 15.12
N SER A 66 -4.06 -7.54 16.37
CA SER A 66 -4.28 -6.65 17.52
C SER A 66 -3.01 -5.89 17.88
N GLU A 67 -3.17 -4.61 18.24
CA GLU A 67 -2.22 -3.90 19.11
C GLU A 67 -2.15 -4.71 20.42
N GLN A 68 -0.95 -5.09 20.85
CA GLN A 68 -0.76 -5.82 22.11
C GLN A 68 -0.87 -4.85 23.29
#